data_AF-A0A953R614-F1
#
_entry.id   AF-A0A953R614-F1
#
_cell.length_a   1.000
_cell.length_b   1.000
_cell.length_c   1.000
_cell.angle_alpha   90.00
_cell.angle_beta   90.00
_cell.angle_gamma   90.00
#
_symmetry.space_group_name_H-M   'P 1'
#
loop_
_entity.id
_entity.type
_entity.pdbx_description
1 polymer ?
#
loop_
_entity_poly.entity_id
_entity_poly.type
_entity_poly.pdbx_seq_one_letter_code
_entity_poly.pdbx_strand_id
1 'polypeptide(L)'
;MENLFLVRRRQAIRLLGAANGYQVGKTFLVERQSLIDFLEGLEHSGAAPEARARKRRVANALNEAATLAAAQQVQVHANPDVFRRRPADLPAAIELVSPGKLQISYRGAEDLLAQIVELAAAAANDFPTFRKRYEGRK
;
A
#
# COMPACT_ATOMS: atom_id res chain seq x y z
N MET A 1 -8.07 11.79 33.97
CA MET A 1 -7.41 10.48 34.14
C MET A 1 -7.41 9.68 32.84
N GLU A 2 -8.57 9.43 32.22
CA GLU A 2 -8.61 8.69 30.94
C GLU A 2 -7.85 9.44 29.82
N ASN A 3 -7.91 10.77 29.77
CA ASN A 3 -7.17 11.56 28.77
C ASN A 3 -5.63 11.52 28.91
N LEU A 4 -5.10 11.17 30.09
CA LEU A 4 -3.64 11.13 30.32
C LEU A 4 -3.02 9.86 29.75
N PHE A 5 -3.69 8.71 29.95
CA PHE A 5 -3.19 7.40 29.54
C PHE A 5 -3.96 6.79 28.36
N LEU A 6 -5.04 7.43 27.91
CA LEU A 6 -5.95 6.96 26.86
C LEU A 6 -6.49 5.53 27.12
N VAL A 7 -6.64 5.17 28.39
CA VAL A 7 -7.16 3.87 28.85
C VAL A 7 -8.36 4.10 29.76
N ARG A 8 -9.17 3.05 29.95
CA ARG A 8 -10.33 3.10 30.85
C ARG A 8 -9.91 3.44 32.27
N ARG A 9 -10.79 4.12 33.00
CA ARG A 9 -10.57 4.62 34.37
C ARG A 9 -9.92 3.60 35.31
N ARG A 10 -10.38 2.34 35.31
CA ARG A 10 -9.81 1.28 36.18
C ARG A 10 -8.34 0.99 35.86
N GLN A 11 -7.97 0.98 34.58
CA GLN A 11 -6.57 0.81 34.17
C GLN A 11 -5.75 2.07 34.47
N ALA A 12 -6.30 3.26 34.24
CA ALA A 12 -5.63 4.52 34.57
C ALA A 12 -5.31 4.60 36.07
N ILE A 13 -6.24 4.18 36.95
CA ILE A 13 -6.00 4.14 38.40
C ILE A 13 -4.90 3.14 38.76
N ARG A 14 -4.87 1.95 38.14
CA ARG A 14 -3.79 0.98 38.35
C ARG A 14 -2.43 1.53 37.94
N LEU A 15 -2.36 2.21 36.80
CA LEU A 15 -1.12 2.85 36.33
C LEU A 15 -0.67 3.97 37.27
N LEU A 16 -1.61 4.80 37.73
CA LEU A 16 -1.31 5.84 38.71
C LEU A 16 -0.82 5.25 40.03
N GLY A 17 -1.43 4.19 40.54
CA GLY A 17 -0.94 3.49 41.73
C GLY A 17 0.46 2.90 41.55
N ALA A 18 0.76 2.34 40.38
CA ALA A 18 2.11 1.86 40.06
C ALA A 18 3.15 3.00 39.97
N ALA A 19 2.70 4.21 39.65
CA ALA A 19 3.51 5.43 39.63
C ALA A 19 3.52 6.18 40.98
N ASN A 20 3.21 5.50 42.10
CA ASN A 20 3.12 6.07 43.46
C ASN A 20 2.06 7.19 43.62
N GLY A 21 1.03 7.18 42.78
CA GLY A 21 -0.13 8.05 42.90
C GLY A 21 -1.05 7.63 44.06
N TYR A 22 -1.74 8.60 44.64
CA TYR A 22 -2.65 8.40 45.77
C TYR A 22 -3.99 9.13 45.54
N GLN A 23 -5.01 8.71 46.28
CA GLN A 23 -6.36 9.26 46.17
C GLN A 23 -6.64 10.27 47.29
N VAL A 24 -7.14 11.44 46.92
CA VAL A 24 -7.68 12.45 47.84
C VAL A 24 -9.13 12.72 47.46
N GLY A 25 -10.06 12.28 48.30
CA GLY A 25 -11.50 12.33 48.00
C GLY A 25 -11.83 11.57 46.72
N LYS A 26 -12.33 12.28 45.68
CA LYS A 26 -12.67 11.70 44.37
C LYS A 26 -11.55 11.85 43.31
N THR A 27 -10.44 12.50 43.68
CA THR A 27 -9.35 12.85 42.78
C THR A 27 -8.14 11.95 43.04
N PHE A 28 -7.50 11.47 41.97
CA PHE A 28 -6.17 10.84 42.09
C PHE A 28 -5.11 11.87 41.75
N LEU A 29 -4.08 11.92 42.59
CA LEU A 29 -2.92 12.78 42.45
C LEU A 29 -1.69 11.88 42.27
N VAL A 30 -0.73 12.35 41.49
CA VAL A 30 0.58 11.73 41.33
C VAL A 30 1.59 12.85 41.24
N GLU A 31 2.73 12.67 41.90
CA GLU A 31 3.83 13.61 41.74
C GLU A 31 4.37 13.52 40.31
N ARG A 32 4.62 14.68 39.69
CA ARG A 32 5.12 14.74 38.31
C ARG A 32 6.42 13.95 38.14
N GLN A 33 7.35 14.06 39.09
CA GLN A 33 8.64 13.37 38.99
C GLN A 33 8.48 11.86 39.08
N SER A 34 7.69 11.36 40.04
CA SER A 34 7.40 9.92 40.15
C SER A 34 6.74 9.36 38.89
N LEU A 35 5.86 10.14 38.24
CA LEU A 35 5.27 9.74 36.96
C LEU A 35 6.31 9.68 35.84
N ILE A 36 7.24 10.63 35.79
CA ILE A 36 8.32 10.64 34.79
C ILE A 36 9.22 9.43 35.01
N ASP A 37 9.68 9.19 36.24
CA ASP A 37 10.58 8.07 36.56
C ASP A 37 9.93 6.72 36.23
N PHE A 38 8.62 6.59 36.48
CA PHE A 38 7.85 5.41 36.10
C PHE A 38 7.80 5.20 34.57
N LEU A 39 7.54 6.27 33.82
CA LEU A 39 7.48 6.21 32.35
C LEU A 39 8.86 5.95 31.73
N GLU A 40 9.91 6.56 32.28
CA GLU A 40 11.29 6.31 31.87
C GLU A 40 11.69 4.87 32.19
N GLY A 41 11.36 4.35 33.38
CA GLY A 41 11.58 2.94 33.72
C GLY A 41 10.90 2.00 32.73
N LEU A 42 9.67 2.30 32.32
CA LEU A 42 8.95 1.54 31.29
C LEU A 42 9.67 1.59 29.94
N GLU A 43 10.20 2.75 29.56
CA GLU A 43 10.94 2.92 28.31
C GLU A 43 12.25 2.11 28.31
N HIS A 44 13.00 2.16 29.41
CA HIS A 44 14.26 1.43 29.57
C HIS A 44 14.06 -0.08 29.77
N SER A 45 12.88 -0.52 30.24
CA SER A 45 12.55 -1.94 30.41
C SER A 45 12.48 -2.73 29.08
N GLY A 46 12.43 -2.04 27.94
CA GLY A 46 12.26 -2.65 26.62
C GLY A 46 10.81 -3.02 26.28
N ALA A 47 9.93 -3.20 27.26
CA ALA A 47 8.53 -3.57 27.04
C ALA A 47 7.76 -2.53 26.21
N ALA A 48 7.98 -1.24 26.45
CA ALA A 48 7.35 -0.16 25.68
C ALA A 48 7.89 -0.10 24.23
N PRO A 49 9.21 -0.10 23.99
CA PRO A 49 9.78 -0.25 22.64
C PRO A 49 9.27 -1.48 21.88
N GLU A 50 9.22 -2.65 22.52
CA GLU A 50 8.72 -3.89 21.92
C GLU A 50 7.25 -3.81 21.53
N ALA A 51 6.41 -3.25 22.40
CA ALA A 51 4.99 -3.05 22.10
C ALA A 51 4.79 -2.12 20.89
N ARG A 52 5.57 -1.03 20.79
CA ARG A 52 5.56 -0.14 19.62
C ARG A 52 6.04 -0.86 18.35
N ALA A 53 7.12 -1.63 18.45
CA ALA A 53 7.65 -2.40 17.33
C ALA A 53 6.64 -3.44 16.83
N ARG A 54 5.94 -4.14 17.74
CA ARG A 54 4.85 -5.06 17.40
C ARG A 54 3.71 -4.34 16.68
N LYS A 55 3.26 -3.19 17.19
CA LYS A 55 2.22 -2.38 16.52
C LYS A 55 2.64 -1.99 15.10
N ARG A 56 3.90 -1.54 14.92
CA ARG A 56 4.44 -1.18 13.61
C ARG A 56 4.50 -2.36 12.65
N ARG A 57 4.94 -3.54 13.11
CA ARG A 57 4.94 -4.77 12.30
C ARG A 57 3.54 -5.14 11.81
N VAL A 58 2.54 -5.08 12.68
CA VAL A 58 1.14 -5.37 12.30
C VAL A 58 0.62 -4.36 11.27
N ALA A 59 0.87 -3.07 11.49
CA ALA A 59 0.46 -2.03 10.53
C ALA A 59 1.12 -2.21 9.16
N ASN A 60 2.42 -2.54 9.13
CA ASN A 60 3.13 -2.80 7.89
C ASN A 60 2.57 -4.03 7.16
N ALA A 61 2.35 -5.13 7.88
CA ALA A 61 1.77 -6.34 7.30
C ALA A 61 0.36 -6.11 6.73
N LEU A 62 -0.46 -5.29 7.40
CA LEU A 62 -1.78 -4.91 6.89
C LEU A 62 -1.68 -4.05 5.62
N ASN A 63 -0.74 -3.10 5.57
CA ASN A 63 -0.52 -2.28 4.37
C ASN A 63 -0.02 -3.13 3.19
N GLU A 64 0.92 -4.05 3.43
CA GLU A 64 1.40 -5.00 2.41
C GLU A 64 0.25 -5.87 1.91
N ALA A 65 -0.56 -6.44 2.82
CA ALA A 65 -1.72 -7.25 2.45
C ALA A 65 -2.76 -6.44 1.65
N ALA A 66 -3.04 -5.19 2.04
CA ALA A 66 -3.94 -4.30 1.31
C ALA A 66 -3.40 -3.96 -0.09
N THR A 67 -2.08 -3.75 -0.21
CA THR A 67 -1.43 -3.46 -1.50
C THR A 67 -1.47 -4.68 -2.41
N LEU A 68 -1.20 -5.87 -1.88
CA LEU A 68 -1.31 -7.13 -2.61
C LEU A 68 -2.75 -7.42 -3.02
N ALA A 69 -3.73 -7.20 -2.14
CA ALA A 69 -5.14 -7.35 -2.46
C ALA A 69 -5.59 -6.37 -3.56
N ALA A 70 -5.15 -5.11 -3.51
CA ALA A 70 -5.40 -4.14 -4.56
C ALA A 70 -4.78 -4.58 -5.90
N ALA A 71 -3.54 -5.08 -5.89
CA ALA A 71 -2.89 -5.61 -7.09
C ALA A 71 -3.59 -6.86 -7.65
N GLN A 72 -4.12 -7.74 -6.78
CA GLN A 72 -4.89 -8.92 -7.18
C GLN A 72 -6.27 -8.58 -7.73
N GLN A 73 -6.84 -7.42 -7.37
CA GLN A 73 -8.11 -6.92 -7.92
C GLN A 73 -7.97 -6.31 -9.31
N VAL A 74 -6.75 -5.98 -9.76
CA VAL A 74 -6.49 -5.54 -11.13
C VAL A 74 -6.65 -6.74 -12.07
N GLN A 75 -7.88 -7.02 -12.47
CA GLN A 75 -8.17 -7.94 -13.56
C GLN A 75 -8.00 -7.19 -14.87
N VAL A 76 -6.83 -7.34 -15.50
CA VAL A 76 -6.63 -6.90 -16.89
C VAL A 76 -7.51 -7.78 -17.76
N HIS A 77 -8.71 -7.30 -18.08
CA HIS A 77 -9.65 -7.94 -18.98
C HIS A 77 -9.14 -7.78 -20.43
N ALA A 78 -8.07 -8.49 -20.75
CA ALA A 78 -7.64 -8.66 -22.13
C ALA A 78 -8.63 -9.63 -22.80
N ASN A 79 -9.10 -9.28 -24.01
CA ASN A 79 -10.02 -10.13 -24.75
C ASN A 79 -9.40 -11.54 -24.94
N PRO A 80 -10.06 -12.67 -24.66
CA PRO A 80 -9.47 -14.00 -24.82
C PRO A 80 -8.87 -14.26 -26.22
N ASP A 81 -9.30 -13.53 -27.25
CA ASP A 81 -8.73 -13.59 -28.61
C ASP A 81 -7.43 -12.79 -28.80
N VAL A 82 -6.91 -12.11 -27.77
CA VAL A 82 -5.62 -11.37 -27.79
C VAL A 82 -4.49 -12.25 -28.31
N PHE A 83 -4.45 -13.52 -27.90
CA PHE A 83 -3.40 -14.48 -28.30
C PHE A 83 -3.47 -14.88 -29.78
N ARG A 84 -4.52 -14.48 -30.52
CA ARG A 84 -4.62 -14.68 -31.98
C ARG A 84 -4.51 -13.37 -32.75
N ARG A 85 -4.37 -12.23 -32.05
CA ARG A 85 -4.36 -10.91 -32.67
C ARG A 85 -3.09 -10.71 -33.47
N ARG A 86 -3.25 -10.30 -34.73
CA ARG A 86 -2.15 -9.96 -35.62
C ARG A 86 -1.91 -8.45 -35.59
N PRO A 87 -0.73 -7.97 -36.02
CA PRO A 87 -0.44 -6.53 -36.09
C PRO A 87 -1.39 -5.72 -36.99
N ALA A 88 -2.13 -6.36 -37.91
CA ALA A 88 -3.16 -5.71 -38.72
C ALA A 88 -4.45 -5.42 -37.93
N ASP A 89 -4.67 -6.18 -36.85
CA ASP A 89 -5.91 -6.24 -36.07
C ASP A 89 -5.77 -5.51 -34.72
N LEU A 90 -4.73 -4.66 -34.58
CA LEU A 90 -4.49 -3.84 -33.38
C LEU A 90 -5.65 -2.85 -33.16
N PRO A 91 -6.07 -2.62 -31.90
CA PRO A 91 -7.09 -1.64 -31.59
C PRO A 91 -6.77 -0.26 -32.16
N ALA A 92 -7.79 0.46 -32.63
CA ALA A 92 -7.67 1.84 -33.10
C ALA A 92 -7.12 2.80 -32.02
N ALA A 93 -7.11 2.37 -30.76
CA ALA A 93 -6.50 3.09 -29.65
C ALA A 93 -4.97 3.14 -29.71
N ILE A 94 -4.31 2.30 -30.51
CA ILE A 94 -2.85 2.19 -30.64
C ILE A 94 -2.42 2.70 -32.00
N GLU A 95 -1.82 3.89 -32.03
CA GLU A 95 -1.43 4.56 -33.27
C GLU A 95 0.07 4.87 -33.29
N LEU A 96 0.69 4.74 -34.47
CA LEU A 96 2.05 5.20 -34.69
C LEU A 96 2.01 6.69 -35.07
N VAL A 97 2.55 7.54 -34.21
CA VAL A 97 2.52 9.00 -34.42
C VAL A 97 3.76 9.49 -35.15
N SER A 98 4.92 8.88 -34.90
CA SER A 98 6.16 9.13 -35.66
C SER A 98 7.08 7.91 -35.62
N PRO A 99 8.15 7.83 -36.44
CA PRO A 99 9.16 6.80 -36.28
C PRO A 99 9.68 6.75 -34.84
N GLY A 100 9.67 5.57 -34.23
CA GLY A 100 10.05 5.37 -32.83
C GLY A 100 9.10 5.95 -31.76
N LYS A 101 7.92 6.49 -32.14
CA LYS A 101 6.91 6.96 -31.18
C LYS A 101 5.52 6.41 -31.50
N LEU A 102 4.93 5.74 -30.51
CA LEU A 102 3.55 5.29 -30.54
C LEU A 102 2.73 6.05 -29.49
N GLN A 103 1.44 6.21 -29.76
CA GLN A 103 0.46 6.78 -28.85
C GLN A 103 -0.60 5.73 -28.53
N ILE A 104 -0.95 5.63 -27.25
CA ILE A 104 -2.05 4.80 -26.76
C ILE A 104 -3.09 5.73 -26.14
N SER A 105 -4.29 5.73 -26.69
CA SER A 105 -5.45 6.41 -26.09
C SER A 105 -6.18 5.45 -25.15
N TYR A 106 -6.37 5.85 -23.89
CA TYR A 106 -6.97 5.01 -22.85
C TYR A 106 -7.89 5.83 -21.92
N ARG A 107 -8.85 5.17 -21.29
CA ARG A 107 -9.81 5.78 -20.36
C ARG A 107 -9.42 5.66 -18.88
N GLY A 108 -8.51 4.75 -18.56
CA GLY A 108 -8.01 4.51 -17.20
C GLY A 108 -6.84 3.54 -17.18
N ALA A 109 -6.26 3.30 -16.00
CA ALA A 109 -5.05 2.48 -15.87
C ALA A 109 -5.22 1.03 -16.33
N GLU A 110 -6.36 0.40 -16.06
CA GLU A 110 -6.66 -0.98 -16.50
C GLU A 110 -6.80 -1.08 -18.01
N ASP A 111 -7.44 -0.10 -18.65
CA ASP A 111 -7.57 -0.01 -20.10
C ASP A 111 -6.20 0.18 -20.76
N LEU A 112 -5.33 1.04 -20.19
CA LEU A 112 -3.95 1.18 -20.64
C LEU A 112 -3.19 -0.16 -20.58
N LEU A 113 -3.31 -0.90 -19.47
CA LEU A 113 -2.69 -2.22 -19.34
C LEU A 113 -3.24 -3.22 -20.37
N ALA A 114 -4.55 -3.19 -20.63
CA ALA A 114 -5.15 -4.02 -21.67
C ALA A 114 -4.57 -3.70 -23.06
N GLN A 115 -4.46 -2.40 -23.43
CA GLN A 115 -3.83 -2.00 -24.69
C GLN A 115 -2.36 -2.44 -24.79
N ILE A 116 -1.60 -2.37 -23.69
CA ILE A 116 -0.20 -2.84 -23.66
C ILE A 116 -0.11 -4.35 -23.87
N VAL A 117 -0.99 -5.13 -23.24
CA VAL A 117 -1.05 -6.59 -23.41
C VAL A 117 -1.39 -6.94 -24.87
N GLU A 118 -2.34 -6.24 -25.47
CA GLU A 118 -2.71 -6.39 -26.87
C GLU A 118 -1.54 -6.08 -27.82
N LEU A 119 -0.77 -5.03 -27.53
CA LEU A 119 0.44 -4.68 -28.28
C LEU A 119 1.51 -5.77 -28.19
N ALA A 120 1.77 -6.26 -26.97
CA ALA A 120 2.76 -7.30 -26.72
C ALA A 120 2.38 -8.63 -27.40
N ALA A 121 1.11 -9.01 -27.37
CA ALA A 121 0.62 -10.21 -28.03
C ALA A 121 0.71 -10.12 -29.56
N ALA A 122 0.35 -8.97 -30.14
CA ALA A 122 0.51 -8.76 -31.59
C ALA A 122 1.98 -8.88 -32.03
N ALA A 123 2.93 -8.39 -31.21
CA ALA A 123 4.35 -8.54 -31.45
C ALA A 123 4.81 -9.99 -31.32
N ALA A 124 4.32 -10.73 -30.33
CA ALA A 124 4.66 -12.14 -30.11
C ALA A 124 4.13 -13.05 -31.23
N ASN A 125 2.94 -12.77 -31.75
CA ASN A 125 2.28 -13.61 -32.76
C ASN A 125 2.87 -13.45 -34.16
N ASP A 126 3.31 -12.26 -34.54
CA ASP A 126 3.95 -12.00 -35.85
C ASP A 126 4.95 -10.86 -35.74
N PHE A 127 6.10 -11.18 -35.13
CA PHE A 127 7.18 -10.22 -34.94
C PHE A 127 7.72 -9.62 -36.25
N PRO A 128 7.90 -10.39 -37.36
CA PRO A 128 8.34 -9.82 -38.64
C PRO A 128 7.40 -8.73 -39.19
N THR A 129 6.08 -8.95 -39.16
CA THR A 129 5.09 -7.96 -39.60
C THR A 129 5.01 -6.79 -38.63
N PHE A 130 5.08 -7.06 -37.32
CA PHE A 130 5.13 -6.04 -36.28
C PHE A 130 6.33 -5.11 -36.47
N ARG A 131 7.53 -5.68 -36.61
CA ARG A 131 8.78 -4.95 -36.87
C ARG A 131 8.65 -4.05 -38.10
N LYS A 132 8.17 -4.60 -39.22
CA LYS A 132 7.99 -3.83 -40.46
C LYS A 132 7.03 -2.65 -40.29
N ARG A 133 6.00 -2.79 -39.46
CA ARG A 133 5.00 -1.75 -39.17
C ARG A 133 5.56 -0.62 -38.30
N TYR A 134 6.43 -0.94 -37.33
CA TYR A 134 6.92 0.03 -36.34
C TYR A 134 8.33 0.59 -36.61
N GLU A 135 9.17 -0.11 -37.38
CA GLU A 135 10.51 0.36 -37.77
C GLU A 135 10.51 1.07 -39.13
N GLY A 136 9.50 0.83 -39.98
CA GLY A 136 9.46 1.34 -41.35
C GLY A 136 10.52 0.72 -42.26
N ARG A 137 10.23 0.58 -43.56
CA ARG A 137 11.25 0.17 -44.55
C ARG A 137 12.38 1.22 -44.56
N LYS A 138 13.63 0.77 -44.42
CA LYS A 138 14.76 1.50 -45.00
C LYS A 138 14.56 1.65 -46.50
#